data_AF-K7KX85-F1
#
_entry.id   AF-K7KX85-F1
#
_cell.length_a   1.000
_cell.length_b   1.000
_cell.length_c   1.000
_cell.angle_alpha   90.00
_cell.angle_beta   90.00
_cell.angle_gamma   90.00
#
_symmetry.space_group_name_H-M   'P 1'
#
loop_
_entity.id
_entity.type
_entity.pdbx_description
1 polymer ?
#
loop_
_entity_poly.entity_id
_entity_poly.type
_entity_poly.pdbx_seq_one_letter_code
_entity_poly.pdbx_strand_id
1 'polypeptide(L)'
;MHVDFVREYNQDFECDLDPESTATFPSTLSQLTERLKHWKNVLQNNVEDSFPAVLKLEKESKVLRDFHVIDVEVLGQYFTDQETASDFFSNNKIAPDHTVKLDRVAADIPIVRRHGSSFRRLTLIGFDGSQRHFIVQTSLTPNARTDERILQLFPYLKLTILKA
;
A
#
# COMPACT_ATOMS: atom_id res chain seq x y z
N MET A 1 20.63 -11.12 5.55
CA MET A 1 19.25 -10.67 5.85
C MET A 1 18.25 -11.80 5.64
N HIS A 2 17.87 -12.18 4.41
CA HIS A 2 16.95 -13.31 4.20
C HIS A 2 17.51 -14.65 4.69
N VAL A 3 18.78 -14.94 4.38
CA VAL A 3 19.45 -16.18 4.81
C VAL A 3 19.52 -16.29 6.34
N ASP A 4 19.80 -15.19 7.03
CA ASP A 4 19.86 -15.18 8.49
C ASP A 4 18.48 -15.40 9.12
N PHE A 5 17.45 -14.75 8.56
CA PHE A 5 16.05 -14.95 8.97
C PHE A 5 15.59 -16.40 8.79
N VAL A 6 15.86 -17.01 7.62
CA VAL A 6 15.51 -18.42 7.38
C VAL A 6 16.26 -19.31 8.36
N ARG A 7 17.55 -19.08 8.56
CA ARG A 7 18.35 -19.87 9.51
C ARG A 7 17.83 -19.75 10.95
N GLU A 8 17.33 -18.59 11.35
CA GLU A 8 16.84 -18.32 12.70
C GLU A 8 15.51 -19.02 12.99
N TYR A 9 14.55 -19.00 12.06
CA TYR A 9 13.19 -19.44 12.35
C TYR A 9 12.75 -20.74 11.67
N ASN A 10 13.40 -21.16 10.58
CA ASN A 10 12.83 -22.21 9.71
C ASN A 10 12.68 -23.56 10.43
N GLN A 11 13.68 -23.98 11.21
CA GLN A 11 13.65 -25.26 11.90
C GLN A 11 12.51 -25.36 12.91
N ASP A 12 12.35 -24.33 13.77
CA ASP A 12 11.30 -24.31 14.79
C ASP A 12 9.91 -24.18 14.15
N PHE A 13 9.80 -23.38 13.08
CA PHE A 13 8.55 -23.21 12.34
C PHE A 13 8.08 -24.52 11.70
N GLU A 14 8.99 -25.22 11.02
CA GLU A 14 8.70 -26.52 10.41
C GLU A 14 8.34 -27.55 11.48
N CYS A 15 9.09 -27.63 12.58
CA CYS A 15 8.83 -28.57 13.67
C CYS A 15 7.45 -28.37 14.32
N ASP A 16 7.02 -27.12 14.49
CA ASP A 16 5.74 -26.77 15.11
C ASP A 16 4.52 -27.01 14.21
N LEU A 17 4.73 -27.07 12.90
CA LEU A 17 3.68 -27.14 11.89
C LEU A 17 3.78 -28.38 10.99
N ASP A 18 4.66 -29.32 11.31
CA ASP A 18 4.78 -30.61 10.62
C ASP A 18 3.65 -31.56 11.05
N PRO A 19 2.69 -31.90 10.18
CA PRO A 19 1.58 -32.81 10.51
C PRO A 19 2.03 -34.24 10.82
N GLU A 20 3.21 -34.65 10.37
CA GLU A 20 3.75 -35.99 10.64
C GLU A 20 4.35 -36.10 12.04
N SER A 21 4.71 -34.97 12.66
CA SER A 21 5.26 -34.92 14.01
C SER A 21 4.18 -35.05 15.06
N THR A 22 3.87 -36.28 15.48
CA THR A 22 2.84 -36.55 16.51
C THR A 22 3.18 -35.93 17.88
N ALA A 23 4.44 -35.58 18.12
CA ALA A 23 4.90 -35.00 19.38
C ALA A 23 4.67 -33.49 19.49
N THR A 24 4.75 -32.76 18.37
CA THR A 24 4.69 -31.29 18.34
C THR A 24 3.48 -30.73 17.60
N PHE A 25 2.91 -31.51 16.68
CA PHE A 25 1.76 -31.09 15.90
C PHE A 25 0.50 -30.95 16.77
N PRO A 26 -0.23 -29.82 16.66
CA PRO A 26 -1.48 -29.61 17.37
C PRO A 26 -2.52 -30.72 17.13
N SER A 27 -3.06 -31.30 18.22
CA SER A 27 -4.08 -32.36 18.12
C SER A 27 -5.50 -31.82 17.91
N THR A 28 -5.69 -30.50 18.01
CA THR A 28 -6.97 -29.82 17.79
C THR A 28 -6.81 -28.56 16.94
N LEU A 29 -7.89 -28.16 16.25
CA LEU A 29 -7.92 -26.89 15.50
C LEU A 29 -7.68 -25.66 16.38
N SER A 30 -8.08 -25.70 17.66
CA SER A 30 -7.82 -24.61 18.61
C SER A 30 -6.32 -24.45 18.84
N GLN A 31 -5.62 -25.54 19.14
CA GLN A 31 -4.17 -25.54 19.33
C GLN A 31 -3.43 -25.13 18.04
N LEU A 32 -3.92 -25.58 16.87
CA LEU A 32 -3.34 -25.16 15.59
C LEU A 32 -3.50 -23.65 15.37
N THR A 33 -4.67 -23.11 15.68
CA THR A 33 -4.94 -21.67 15.58
C THR A 33 -4.05 -20.88 16.53
N GLU A 34 -3.84 -21.35 17.76
CA GLU A 34 -2.92 -20.74 18.72
C GLU A 34 -1.49 -20.75 18.22
N ARG A 35 -1.03 -21.88 17.66
CA ARG A 35 0.31 -22.00 17.08
C ARG A 35 0.52 -21.04 15.90
N LEU A 36 -0.45 -20.94 15.01
CA LEU A 36 -0.41 -20.00 13.89
C LEU A 36 -0.41 -18.53 14.35
N LYS A 37 -1.18 -18.20 15.39
CA LYS A 37 -1.16 -16.85 16.01
C LYS A 37 0.20 -16.55 16.65
N HIS A 38 0.80 -17.53 17.32
CA HIS A 38 2.13 -17.39 17.89
C HIS A 38 3.16 -17.07 16.80
N TRP A 39 3.21 -17.89 15.75
CA TRP A 39 4.13 -17.66 14.63
C TRP A 39 3.86 -16.33 13.91
N LYS A 40 2.60 -15.97 13.70
CA LYS A 40 2.26 -14.64 13.17
C LYS A 40 2.88 -13.53 14.02
N ASN A 41 2.78 -13.61 15.34
CA ASN A 41 3.34 -12.60 16.23
C ASN A 41 4.88 -12.57 16.19
N VAL A 42 5.53 -13.74 16.20
CA VAL A 42 7.00 -13.84 16.10
C VAL A 42 7.49 -13.17 14.81
N LEU A 43 6.90 -13.53 13.68
CA LEU A 43 7.29 -13.01 12.37
C LEU A 43 6.95 -11.52 12.21
N GLN A 44 5.79 -11.10 12.73
CA GLN A 44 5.41 -9.68 12.70
C GLN A 44 6.37 -8.82 13.54
N ASN A 45 6.70 -9.26 14.76
CA ASN A 45 7.65 -8.55 15.61
C ASN A 45 9.03 -8.47 14.98
N ASN A 46 9.53 -9.57 14.38
CA ASN A 46 10.81 -9.54 13.66
C ASN A 46 10.81 -8.47 12.55
N VAL A 47 9.72 -8.35 11.79
CA VAL A 47 9.58 -7.35 10.72
C VAL A 47 9.53 -5.93 11.27
N GLU A 48 8.90 -5.72 12.42
CA GLU A 48 8.79 -4.42 13.07
C GLU A 48 10.15 -3.98 13.67
N ASP A 49 10.88 -4.90 14.27
CA ASP A 49 12.16 -4.62 14.94
C ASP A 49 13.33 -4.54 13.95
N SER A 50 13.35 -5.40 12.92
CA SER A 50 14.51 -5.53 12.02
C SER A 50 14.47 -4.58 10.83
N PHE A 51 13.29 -4.08 10.45
CA PHE A 51 13.13 -3.26 9.24
C PHE A 51 12.69 -1.84 9.57
N PRO A 52 13.32 -0.82 8.98
CA PRO A 52 12.98 0.57 9.26
C PRO A 52 11.55 0.90 8.83
N ALA A 53 10.89 1.77 9.59
CA ALA A 53 9.56 2.29 9.24
C ALA A 53 9.60 3.30 8.07
N VAL A 54 10.78 3.80 7.71
CA VAL A 54 10.99 4.74 6.61
C VAL A 54 12.24 4.33 5.82
N LEU A 55 12.09 4.19 4.52
CA LEU A 55 13.20 3.99 3.57
C LEU A 55 13.57 5.31 2.90
N LYS A 56 14.76 5.37 2.31
CA LYS A 56 15.24 6.54 1.56
C LYS A 56 15.12 6.28 0.06
N LEU A 57 14.46 7.19 -0.65
CA LEU A 57 14.23 7.12 -2.10
C LEU A 57 15.54 6.91 -2.87
N GLU A 58 16.60 7.60 -2.46
CA GLU A 58 17.92 7.50 -3.08
C GLU A 58 18.54 6.10 -3.05
N LYS A 59 18.15 5.27 -2.07
CA LYS A 59 18.60 3.87 -1.92
C LYS A 59 17.66 2.92 -2.65
N GLU A 60 16.36 3.21 -2.64
CA GLU A 60 15.33 2.33 -3.20
C GLU A 60 15.16 2.49 -4.71
N SER A 61 15.34 3.70 -5.25
CA SER A 61 15.16 3.98 -6.68
C SER A 61 16.01 5.15 -7.14
N LYS A 62 17.14 4.83 -7.78
CA LYS A 62 17.97 5.84 -8.47
C LYS A 62 17.17 6.56 -9.56
N VAL A 63 16.30 5.84 -10.26
CA VAL A 63 15.48 6.38 -11.36
C VAL A 63 14.54 7.49 -10.85
N LEU A 64 13.83 7.25 -9.75
CA LEU A 64 12.92 8.26 -9.19
C LEU A 64 13.66 9.42 -8.52
N ARG A 65 14.85 9.16 -7.96
CA ARG A 65 15.70 10.22 -7.40
C ARG A 65 16.19 11.17 -8.49
N ASP A 66 16.68 10.63 -9.59
CA ASP A 66 17.25 11.42 -10.70
C ASP A 66 16.17 11.86 -11.70
N PHE A 67 14.91 11.63 -11.39
CA PHE A 67 13.77 11.95 -12.24
C PHE A 67 13.63 13.48 -12.36
N HIS A 68 13.89 13.98 -13.56
CA HIS A 68 13.71 15.39 -13.88
C HIS A 68 12.24 15.60 -14.27
N VAL A 69 11.51 16.32 -13.42
CA VAL A 69 10.09 16.54 -13.63
C VAL A 69 9.89 17.71 -14.58
N ILE A 70 9.79 17.41 -15.88
CA ILE A 70 9.39 18.40 -16.89
C ILE A 70 7.97 18.08 -17.30
N ASP A 71 7.03 18.99 -16.97
CA ASP A 71 5.62 18.98 -17.35
C ASP A 71 4.81 17.72 -16.99
N VAL A 72 5.28 16.92 -16.04
CA VAL A 72 4.54 15.75 -15.54
C VAL A 72 3.43 16.22 -14.59
N GLU A 73 2.21 15.76 -14.81
CA GLU A 73 1.08 16.02 -13.92
C GLU A 73 1.11 15.08 -12.72
N VAL A 74 0.73 15.58 -11.55
CA VAL A 74 0.47 14.70 -10.40
C VAL A 74 -0.67 13.74 -10.77
N LEU A 75 -0.51 12.45 -10.49
CA LEU A 75 -1.49 11.42 -10.85
C LEU A 75 -2.83 11.63 -10.12
N GLY A 76 -3.93 11.16 -10.72
CA GLY A 76 -5.24 11.10 -10.08
C GLY A 76 -6.03 12.42 -10.02
N GLN A 77 -5.53 13.51 -10.59
CA GLN A 77 -6.17 14.83 -10.49
C GLN A 77 -7.56 14.86 -11.12
N TYR A 78 -7.73 14.28 -12.30
CA TYR A 78 -9.01 14.27 -13.02
C TYR A 78 -10.14 13.48 -12.34
N PHE A 79 -9.85 12.71 -11.28
CA PHE A 79 -10.85 11.93 -10.56
C PHE A 79 -11.44 12.64 -9.35
N THR A 80 -10.84 13.74 -8.87
CA THR A 80 -11.12 14.28 -7.53
C THR A 80 -12.31 15.26 -7.49
N ASP A 81 -12.57 16.00 -8.58
CA ASP A 81 -13.49 17.15 -8.55
C ASP A 81 -14.92 16.84 -9.04
N GLN A 82 -15.52 15.76 -8.54
CA GLN A 82 -16.98 15.58 -8.62
C GLN A 82 -17.71 15.99 -7.32
N GLU A 83 -17.00 16.35 -6.26
CA GLU A 83 -17.59 16.47 -4.91
C GLU A 83 -17.89 17.89 -4.43
N THR A 84 -17.46 18.95 -5.12
CA THR A 84 -18.03 20.28 -4.89
C THR A 84 -19.35 20.43 -5.64
N ALA A 85 -20.42 20.15 -4.91
CA ALA A 85 -21.81 20.31 -5.26
C ALA A 85 -22.14 21.71 -5.82
N SER A 86 -22.14 21.82 -7.15
CA SER A 86 -23.06 22.65 -7.96
C SER A 86 -22.98 22.25 -9.44
N ASP A 87 -21.86 21.66 -9.86
CA ASP A 87 -21.49 21.57 -11.26
C ASP A 87 -21.45 20.14 -11.82
N PHE A 88 -22.20 19.18 -11.27
CA PHE A 88 -22.30 17.84 -11.88
C PHE A 88 -22.84 17.87 -13.34
N PHE A 89 -23.54 18.94 -13.72
CA PHE A 89 -24.01 19.19 -15.09
C PHE A 89 -23.11 20.12 -15.91
N SER A 90 -22.07 20.69 -15.31
CA SER A 90 -21.01 21.39 -16.01
C SER A 90 -19.86 20.41 -16.18
N ASN A 91 -19.42 20.14 -17.40
CA ASN A 91 -18.28 19.25 -17.68
C ASN A 91 -16.95 19.87 -17.22
N ASN A 92 -16.86 20.40 -16.00
CA ASN A 92 -15.65 21.00 -15.47
C ASN A 92 -14.72 19.89 -14.96
N LYS A 93 -14.35 18.99 -15.88
CA LYS A 93 -13.09 18.27 -15.78
C LYS A 93 -12.02 19.35 -15.61
N ILE A 94 -11.16 19.19 -14.60
CA ILE A 94 -9.96 20.02 -14.45
C ILE A 94 -9.33 20.15 -15.83
N ALA A 95 -9.34 21.36 -16.37
CA ALA A 95 -8.76 21.60 -17.68
C ALA A 95 -7.23 21.38 -17.55
N PRO A 96 -6.55 20.88 -18.60
CA PRO A 96 -5.14 20.46 -18.49
C PRO A 96 -4.21 21.56 -17.96
N ASP A 97 -4.55 22.82 -18.23
CA ASP A 97 -3.90 24.04 -17.77
C ASP A 97 -4.04 24.31 -16.26
N HIS A 98 -5.06 23.73 -15.62
CA HIS A 98 -5.31 23.83 -14.19
C HIS A 98 -4.75 22.64 -13.39
N THR A 99 -4.09 21.70 -14.07
CA THR A 99 -3.46 20.57 -13.37
C THR A 99 -2.21 21.02 -12.63
N VAL A 100 -2.08 20.53 -11.41
CA VAL A 100 -0.85 20.67 -10.63
C VAL A 100 0.23 19.82 -11.26
N LYS A 101 1.31 20.47 -11.68
CA LYS A 101 2.52 19.78 -12.13
C LYS A 101 3.27 19.22 -10.94
N LEU A 102 3.85 18.04 -11.11
CA LEU A 102 4.71 17.41 -10.13
C LEU A 102 6.01 18.21 -10.03
N ASP A 103 6.42 18.59 -8.83
CA ASP A 103 7.72 19.21 -8.54
C ASP A 103 8.75 18.13 -8.25
N ARG A 104 8.44 17.24 -7.30
CA ARG A 104 9.35 16.16 -6.89
C ARG A 104 8.65 15.00 -6.20
N VAL A 105 9.38 13.90 -6.04
CA VAL A 105 9.02 12.80 -5.13
C VAL A 105 9.71 13.03 -3.79
N ALA A 106 9.00 12.85 -2.69
CA ALA A 106 9.59 12.96 -1.36
C ALA A 106 10.71 11.93 -1.16
N ALA A 107 11.79 12.34 -0.49
CA ALA A 107 12.95 11.48 -0.24
C ALA A 107 12.64 10.34 0.75
N ASP A 108 11.66 10.52 1.62
CA ASP A 108 11.26 9.50 2.59
C ASP A 108 10.11 8.66 2.03
N ILE A 109 10.28 7.34 2.12
CA ILE A 109 9.29 6.34 1.74
C ILE A 109 8.82 5.61 3.00
N PRO A 110 7.71 6.04 3.62
CA PRO A 110 7.11 5.33 4.73
C PRO A 110 6.73 3.90 4.34
N ILE A 111 7.07 2.95 5.22
CA ILE A 111 6.56 1.59 5.20
C ILE A 111 5.33 1.56 6.10
N VAL A 112 4.16 1.45 5.50
CA VAL A 112 2.91 1.32 6.23
C VAL A 112 2.66 -0.17 6.44
N ARG A 113 2.52 -0.57 7.70
CA ARG A 113 2.24 -1.95 8.13
C ARG A 113 0.84 -2.01 8.72
N ARG A 114 -0.03 -2.85 8.16
CA ARG A 114 -1.41 -3.00 8.63
C ARG A 114 -1.94 -4.39 8.33
N HIS A 115 -2.56 -5.04 9.31
CA HIS A 115 -3.31 -6.30 9.16
C HIS A 115 -2.52 -7.41 8.45
N GLY A 116 -1.24 -7.59 8.79
CA GLY A 116 -0.39 -8.61 8.18
C GLY A 116 0.10 -8.28 6.77
N SER A 117 -0.14 -7.06 6.29
CA SER A 117 0.40 -6.55 5.03
C SER A 117 1.30 -5.35 5.26
N SER A 118 2.28 -5.17 4.40
CA SER A 118 3.16 -4.01 4.39
C SER A 118 3.23 -3.41 3.00
N PHE A 119 3.23 -2.08 2.91
CA PHE A 119 3.32 -1.38 1.63
C PHE A 119 4.17 -0.12 1.72
N ARG A 120 4.79 0.24 0.60
CA ARG A 120 5.58 1.46 0.47
C ARG A 120 4.64 2.60 0.07
N ARG A 121 4.71 3.72 0.78
CA ARG A 121 3.97 4.93 0.44
C ARG A 121 4.89 5.95 -0.21
N LEU A 122 4.64 6.28 -1.47
CA LEU A 122 5.28 7.41 -2.13
C LEU A 122 4.49 8.68 -1.82
N THR A 123 5.21 9.79 -1.68
CA THR A 123 4.60 11.13 -1.58
C THR A 123 5.05 11.95 -2.78
N LEU A 124 4.10 12.33 -3.61
CA LEU A 124 4.30 13.24 -4.72
C LEU A 124 4.03 14.66 -4.24
N ILE A 125 4.95 15.58 -4.52
CA ILE A 125 4.88 16.99 -4.14
C ILE A 125 4.64 17.79 -5.42
N GLY A 126 3.54 18.54 -5.47
CA GLY A 126 3.22 19.44 -6.58
C GLY A 126 3.98 20.76 -6.49
N PHE A 127 4.08 21.47 -7.62
CA PHE A 127 4.67 22.81 -7.68
C PHE A 127 3.92 23.86 -6.83
N ASP A 128 2.65 23.61 -6.54
CA ASP A 128 1.84 24.41 -5.61
C ASP A 128 2.11 24.06 -4.13
N GLY A 129 3.01 23.11 -3.86
CA GLY A 129 3.31 22.59 -2.53
C GLY A 129 2.35 21.51 -2.03
N SER A 130 1.31 21.16 -2.80
CA SER A 130 0.37 20.09 -2.43
C SER A 130 1.10 18.74 -2.33
N GLN A 131 0.63 17.89 -1.42
CA GLN A 131 1.18 16.54 -1.25
C GLN A 131 0.10 15.51 -1.55
N ARG A 132 0.43 14.53 -2.41
CA ARG A 132 -0.42 13.38 -2.70
C ARG A 132 0.31 12.10 -2.36
N HIS A 133 -0.35 11.21 -1.63
CA HIS A 133 0.23 9.94 -1.20
C HIS A 133 -0.29 8.79 -2.07
N PHE A 134 0.63 7.95 -2.52
CA PHE A 134 0.33 6.77 -3.33
C PHE A 134 0.90 5.53 -2.66
N ILE A 135 0.11 4.46 -2.64
CA ILE A 135 0.57 3.15 -2.19
C ILE A 135 1.16 2.43 -3.39
N VAL A 136 2.39 1.94 -3.26
CA VAL A 136 3.02 1.10 -4.28
C VAL A 136 2.65 -0.35 -4.00
N GLN A 137 1.81 -0.92 -4.87
CA GLN A 137 1.49 -2.35 -4.88
C GLN A 137 2.36 -3.04 -5.93
N THR A 138 3.33 -3.84 -5.48
CA THR A 138 4.24 -4.60 -6.37
C THR A 138 3.62 -5.90 -6.85
N SER A 139 2.62 -6.43 -6.15
CA SER A 139 1.81 -7.56 -6.56
C SER A 139 0.42 -7.05 -6.95
N LEU A 140 0.05 -7.27 -8.21
CA LEU A 140 -1.34 -7.16 -8.63
C LEU A 140 -2.11 -8.29 -7.94
N THR A 141 -2.72 -8.00 -6.80
CA THR A 141 -3.76 -8.88 -6.28
C THR A 141 -4.82 -9.01 -7.36
N PRO A 142 -5.34 -10.21 -7.68
CA PRO A 142 -6.35 -10.41 -8.73
C PRO A 142 -7.54 -9.44 -8.64
N ASN A 143 -7.82 -8.96 -7.43
CA ASN A 143 -8.93 -8.05 -7.12
C ASN A 143 -8.65 -6.57 -7.44
N ALA A 144 -7.41 -6.17 -7.75
CA ALA A 144 -7.06 -4.75 -7.96
C ALA A 144 -7.91 -4.10 -9.05
N ARG A 145 -8.18 -4.83 -10.15
CA ARG A 145 -9.03 -4.36 -11.24
C ARG A 145 -10.51 -4.26 -10.85
N THR A 146 -10.95 -5.12 -9.94
CA THR A 146 -12.31 -5.06 -9.38
C THR A 146 -12.44 -3.85 -8.47
N ASP A 147 -11.44 -3.59 -7.63
CA ASP A 147 -11.41 -2.42 -6.74
C ASP A 147 -11.44 -1.12 -7.54
N GLU A 148 -10.65 -1.00 -8.63
CA GLU A 148 -10.70 0.16 -9.54
C GLU A 148 -12.09 0.40 -10.12
N ARG A 149 -12.77 -0.66 -10.56
CA ARG A 149 -14.13 -0.56 -11.10
C ARG A 149 -15.13 -0.14 -10.03
N ILE A 150 -15.01 -0.66 -8.81
CA ILE A 150 -15.85 -0.25 -7.69
C ILE A 150 -15.58 1.22 -7.34
N LEU A 151 -14.31 1.65 -7.32
CA LEU A 151 -13.90 3.06 -7.14
C LEU A 151 -14.48 3.98 -8.20
N GLN A 152 -14.55 3.55 -9.46
CA GLN A 152 -15.21 4.30 -10.52
C GLN A 152 -16.73 4.38 -10.34
N LEU A 153 -17.35 3.41 -9.66
CA LEU A 153 -18.80 3.41 -9.39
C LEU A 153 -19.19 4.27 -8.17
N PHE A 154 -18.29 4.42 -7.19
CA PHE A 154 -18.56 5.15 -5.94
C PHE A 154 -19.09 6.58 -6.14
N PRO A 155 -18.54 7.41 -7.06
CA PRO A 155 -19.07 8.75 -7.30
C PRO A 155 -20.54 8.74 -7.75
N TYR A 156 -20.92 7.79 -8.62
CA TYR A 156 -22.30 7.65 -9.09
C TYR A 156 -23.25 7.20 -7.97
N LEU A 157 -22.79 6.27 -7.12
CA LEU A 157 -23.55 5.82 -5.96
C LEU A 157 -23.77 6.98 -4.97
N LYS A 158 -22.71 7.73 -4.64
CA LYS A 158 -22.80 8.92 -3.78
C LYS A 158 -23.80 9.93 -4.33
N LEU A 159 -23.73 10.22 -5.64
CA LEU A 159 -24.64 11.14 -6.29
C LEU A 159 -26.11 10.69 -6.25
N THR A 160 -26.34 9.38 -6.32
CA THR A 160 -27.70 8.81 -6.28
C THR A 160 -28.27 8.88 -4.87
N ILE A 161 -27.45 8.61 -3.84
CA ILE A 161 -27.85 8.70 -2.43
C ILE A 161 -28.09 10.14 -2.00
N LEU A 162 -27.29 11.10 -2.48
CA LEU A 162 -27.47 12.52 -2.15
C LEU A 162 -28.68 13.18 -2.86
N LYS A 163 -29.33 12.48 -3.80
CA LYS A 163 -30.50 12.96 -4.55
C LYS A 163 -31.83 12.34 -4.09
N ALA A 164 -31.80 11.42 -3.11
CA ALA A 164 -32.97 10.78 -2.52
C ALA A 164 -33.31 11.42 -1.17
#